data_AF-A0A7R9Z101-F1
#
_entry.id   AF-A0A7R9Z101-F1
#
_cell.length_a   1.000
_cell.length_b   1.000
_cell.length_c   1.000
_cell.angle_alpha   90.00
_cell.angle_beta   90.00
_cell.angle_gamma   90.00
#
_symmetry.space_group_name_H-M   'P 1'
#
loop_
_entity.id
_entity.type
_entity.pdbx_description
1 polymer ?
#
loop_
_entity_poly.entity_id
_entity_poly.type
_entity_poly.pdbx_seq_one_letter_code
_entity_poly.pdbx_strand_id
1 'polypeptide(L)'
;LQSSPGMWETIVRLSICAAIQLVLGAPFLLRYPVSYLRKSFEFDRVFFYKWTVNLKFLPEETFLSKDLSLLLLLLHLSFLAMLAVKWLSSAKAQTGGKRLFLLDNGSCDGGE
;
A
#
# COMPACT_ATOMS: atom_id res chain seq x y z
N LEU A 1 14.61 -23.93 -12.01
CA LEU A 1 14.69 -22.52 -11.58
C LEU A 1 13.35 -21.87 -11.86
N GLN A 2 12.60 -21.49 -10.83
CA GLN A 2 11.31 -20.82 -11.03
C GLN A 2 11.62 -19.35 -11.38
N SER A 3 11.40 -18.99 -12.64
CA SER A 3 11.62 -17.61 -13.12
C SER A 3 10.68 -16.69 -12.34
N SER A 4 11.24 -15.70 -11.63
CA SER A 4 10.43 -14.70 -10.94
C SER A 4 9.47 -14.06 -11.94
N PRO A 5 8.14 -14.14 -11.74
CA PRO A 5 7.19 -13.54 -12.66
C PRO A 5 7.51 -12.05 -12.78
N GLY A 6 7.45 -11.54 -14.02
CA GLY A 6 7.69 -10.12 -14.27
C GLY A 6 6.74 -9.25 -13.43
N MET A 7 7.13 -8.00 -13.18
CA MET A 7 6.33 -7.04 -12.42
C MET A 7 4.88 -6.95 -12.93
N TRP A 8 4.70 -7.00 -14.25
CA TRP A 8 3.39 -7.01 -14.91
C TRP A 8 2.55 -8.23 -14.54
N GLU A 9 3.13 -9.43 -14.61
CA GLU A 9 2.41 -10.66 -14.30
C GLU A 9 2.03 -10.72 -12.81
N THR A 10 2.88 -10.18 -11.95
CA THR A 10 2.58 -10.02 -10.53
C THR A 10 1.39 -9.09 -10.30
N ILE A 11 1.30 -7.96 -11.03
CA ILE A 11 0.17 -7.02 -10.96
C ILE A 11 -1.13 -7.70 -11.39
N VAL A 12 -1.11 -8.47 -12.49
CA VAL A 12 -2.29 -9.18 -12.98
C VAL A 12 -2.77 -10.25 -11.99
N ARG A 13 -1.84 -11.02 -11.41
CA ARG A 13 -2.20 -12.02 -10.39
C ARG A 13 -2.81 -11.37 -9.14
N LEU A 14 -2.21 -10.26 -8.68
CA LEU A 14 -2.73 -9.51 -7.54
C LEU A 14 -4.11 -8.89 -7.83
N SER A 15 -4.34 -8.39 -9.05
CA SER A 15 -5.63 -7.79 -9.41
C SER A 15 -6.75 -8.82 -9.44
N ILE A 16 -6.48 -10.03 -9.93
CA ILE A 16 -7.45 -11.14 -9.90
C ILE A 16 -7.80 -11.51 -8.45
N CYS A 17 -6.79 -11.66 -7.59
CA CYS A 17 -7.02 -11.93 -6.16
C CYS A 17 -7.85 -10.83 -5.48
N ALA A 18 -7.52 -9.57 -5.73
CA ALA A 18 -8.23 -8.42 -5.18
C ALA A 18 -9.68 -8.33 -5.69
N ALA A 19 -9.92 -8.65 -6.97
CA ALA A 19 -11.26 -8.66 -7.55
C ALA A 19 -12.16 -9.70 -6.88
N ILE A 20 -11.65 -10.92 -6.64
CA ILE A 20 -12.40 -11.97 -5.95
C ILE A 20 -12.73 -11.52 -4.51
N GLN A 21 -11.76 -10.93 -3.80
CA GLN A 21 -11.98 -10.40 -2.45
C GLN A 21 -13.04 -9.29 -2.42
N LEU A 22 -13.05 -8.40 -3.43
CA LEU A 22 -14.03 -7.33 -3.56
C LEU A 22 -15.42 -7.85 -3.91
N VAL A 23 -15.56 -8.80 -4.83
CA VAL A 23 -16.87 -9.36 -5.22
C VAL A 23 -17.51 -10.08 -4.03
N LEU A 24 -16.73 -10.87 -3.29
CA LEU A 24 -17.22 -11.57 -2.10
C LEU A 24 -17.48 -10.60 -0.94
N GLY A 25 -16.67 -9.54 -0.80
CA GLY A 25 -16.83 -8.51 0.23
C GLY A 25 -17.91 -7.46 -0.10
N ALA A 26 -18.28 -7.27 -1.37
CA ALA A 26 -19.22 -6.26 -1.84
C ALA A 26 -20.58 -6.24 -1.12
N PRO A 27 -21.28 -7.38 -0.91
CA PRO A 27 -22.57 -7.35 -0.20
C PRO A 27 -22.43 -6.84 1.24
N PHE A 28 -21.28 -7.05 1.88
CA PHE A 28 -20.99 -6.54 3.21
C PHE A 28 -20.61 -5.05 3.18
N LEU A 29 -19.73 -4.66 2.24
CA LEU A 29 -19.24 -3.30 2.05
C LEU A 29 -20.36 -2.31 1.74
N LEU A 30 -21.30 -2.70 0.86
CA LEU A 30 -22.42 -1.85 0.45
C LEU A 30 -23.47 -1.71 1.54
N ARG A 31 -23.63 -2.73 2.41
CA ARG A 31 -24.61 -2.71 3.48
C ARG A 31 -24.12 -2.02 4.75
N TYR A 32 -22.84 -2.20 5.09
CA TYR A 32 -22.26 -1.68 6.34
C TYR A 32 -20.84 -1.12 6.13
N PRO A 33 -20.68 -0.04 5.33
CA PRO A 33 -19.36 0.50 5.01
C PRO A 33 -18.62 1.00 6.26
N VAL A 34 -19.33 1.71 7.16
CA VAL A 34 -18.77 2.26 8.39
C VAL A 34 -18.35 1.17 9.37
N SER A 35 -19.18 0.12 9.53
CA SER A 35 -18.85 -1.00 10.40
C SER A 35 -17.69 -1.83 9.86
N TYR A 36 -17.59 -2.03 8.53
CA TYR A 36 -16.43 -2.67 7.92
C TYR A 36 -15.16 -1.89 8.21
N LEU A 37 -15.14 -0.58 7.92
CA LEU A 37 -13.96 0.24 8.14
C LEU A 37 -13.52 0.26 9.61
N ARG A 38 -14.47 0.40 10.55
CA ARG A 38 -14.17 0.35 11.99
C ARG A 38 -13.64 -1.00 12.43
N LYS A 39 -14.12 -2.11 11.86
CA LYS A 39 -13.76 -3.47 12.27
C LYS A 39 -12.49 -3.98 11.58
N SER A 40 -12.25 -3.62 10.33
CA SER A 40 -11.07 -4.02 9.55
C SER A 40 -9.77 -3.42 10.10
N PHE A 41 -9.83 -2.20 10.63
CA PHE A 41 -8.68 -1.53 11.24
C PHE A 41 -8.72 -1.53 12.77
N GLU A 42 -9.80 -2.03 13.38
CA GLU A 42 -10.10 -1.95 14.82
C GLU A 42 -9.56 -0.66 15.46
N PHE A 43 -10.05 0.51 15.04
CA PHE A 43 -9.56 1.81 15.56
C PHE A 43 -9.74 1.98 17.09
N ASP A 44 -10.60 1.17 17.68
CA ASP A 44 -10.83 1.12 19.13
C ASP A 44 -9.88 0.14 19.85
N ARG A 45 -9.03 -0.59 19.11
CA ARG A 45 -8.10 -1.56 19.67
C ARG A 45 -7.05 -0.83 20.49
N VAL A 46 -7.30 -0.81 21.79
CA VAL A 46 -6.33 -0.47 22.80
C VAL A 46 -5.38 -1.66 22.93
N PHE A 47 -4.08 -1.40 22.93
CA PHE A 47 -3.12 -2.46 23.22
C PHE A 47 -3.30 -2.86 24.67
N PHE A 48 -3.84 -4.07 24.90
CA PHE A 48 -3.89 -4.62 26.25
C PHE A 48 -2.46 -4.66 26.78
N TYR A 49 -2.25 -4.08 27.97
CA TYR A 49 -1.01 -4.19 28.72
C TYR A 49 -0.86 -5.63 29.24
N LYS A 50 -0.65 -6.56 28.31
CA LYS A 50 -0.07 -7.86 28.59
C LYS A 50 1.43 -7.63 28.60
N TRP A 51 2.11 -8.11 29.63
CA TRP A 51 3.58 -8.02 29.75
C TRP A 51 4.26 -8.68 28.54
N THR A 52 4.42 -7.96 27.44
CA THR A 52 5.21 -8.37 26.28
C THR A 52 6.61 -7.80 26.42
N VAL A 53 7.62 -8.67 26.40
CA VAL A 53 9.01 -8.37 26.78
C VAL A 53 9.61 -7.18 26.01
N ASN A 54 9.20 -6.94 24.76
CA ASN A 54 9.80 -5.95 23.87
C ASN A 54 9.39 -4.48 24.14
N LEU A 55 8.29 -4.23 24.86
CA LEU A 55 7.73 -2.88 25.08
C LEU A 55 7.72 -2.45 26.54
N LYS A 56 8.60 -3.06 27.35
CA LYS A 56 8.73 -2.82 28.79
C LYS A 56 9.10 -1.38 29.20
N PHE A 57 9.54 -0.56 28.24
CA PHE A 57 9.94 0.83 28.48
C PHE A 57 8.76 1.82 28.46
N LEU A 58 7.58 1.41 27.97
CA LEU A 58 6.43 2.29 27.84
C LEU A 58 5.50 2.12 29.06
N PRO A 59 5.18 3.19 29.80
CA PRO A 59 4.30 3.10 30.96
C PRO A 59 2.89 2.65 30.57
N GLU A 60 2.24 1.92 31.47
CA GLU A 60 0.92 1.31 31.26
C GLU A 60 -0.13 2.35 30.83
N GLU A 61 -0.09 3.54 31.44
CA GLU A 61 -0.99 4.67 31.13
C GLU A 61 -0.94 5.05 29.64
N THR A 62 0.27 5.09 29.07
CA THR A 62 0.48 5.42 27.64
C THR A 62 0.19 4.26 26.72
N PHE A 63 0.33 3.01 27.18
CA PHE A 63 0.06 1.81 26.38
C PHE A 63 -1.45 1.53 26.26
N LEU A 64 -2.20 1.86 27.32
CA LEU A 64 -3.66 1.75 27.36
C LEU A 64 -4.39 2.91 26.65
N SER A 65 -3.65 3.95 26.25
CA SER A 65 -4.23 5.13 25.61
C SER A 65 -4.47 4.89 24.12
N LYS A 66 -5.68 5.27 23.63
CA LYS A 66 -6.04 5.19 22.20
C LYS A 66 -5.12 6.04 21.31
N ASP A 67 -4.45 7.03 21.90
CA ASP A 67 -3.51 7.92 21.21
C ASP A 67 -2.29 7.18 20.65
N LEU A 68 -1.80 6.12 21.33
CA LEU A 68 -0.67 5.33 20.82
C LEU A 68 -1.08 4.63 19.52
N SER A 69 -2.23 3.94 19.51
CA SER A 69 -2.74 3.27 18.31
C SER A 69 -2.89 4.23 17.13
N LEU A 70 -3.40 5.44 17.37
CA LEU A 70 -3.51 6.48 16.35
C LEU A 70 -2.15 7.01 15.88
N LEU A 71 -1.21 7.25 16.80
CA LEU A 71 0.13 7.72 16.46
C LEU A 71 0.88 6.69 15.61
N LEU A 72 0.80 5.41 15.97
CA LEU A 72 1.43 4.32 15.22
C LEU A 72 0.83 4.20 13.82
N LEU A 73 -0.49 4.36 13.70
CA LEU A 73 -1.19 4.37 12.42
C LEU A 73 -0.76 5.55 11.55
N LEU A 74 -0.66 6.76 12.13
CA LEU A 74 -0.19 7.96 11.42
C LEU A 74 1.25 7.84 10.94
N LEU A 75 2.13 7.29 11.78
CA LEU A 75 3.52 7.00 11.41
C LEU A 75 3.56 6.03 10.22
N HIS A 76 2.77 4.96 10.29
CA HIS A 76 2.71 3.96 9.24
C HIS A 76 2.17 4.52 7.92
N LEU A 77 1.09 5.30 7.95
CA LEU A 77 0.54 5.99 6.79
C LEU A 77 1.55 6.96 6.17
N SER A 78 2.29 7.71 7.00
CA SER A 78 3.32 8.63 6.53
C SER A 78 4.46 7.90 5.82
N PHE A 79 4.88 6.75 6.36
CA PHE A 79 5.90 5.90 5.74
C PHE A 79 5.43 5.32 4.40
N LEU A 80 4.20 4.79 4.34
CA LEU A 80 3.58 4.31 3.10
C LEU A 80 3.47 5.42 2.05
N ALA A 81 3.06 6.63 2.45
CA ALA A 81 2.99 7.78 1.55
C ALA A 81 4.36 8.15 0.99
N MET A 82 5.40 8.17 1.83
CA MET A 82 6.78 8.43 1.40
C MET A 82 7.25 7.38 0.38
N LEU A 83 7.00 6.10 0.65
CA LEU A 83 7.31 5.03 -0.30
C LEU A 83 6.52 5.20 -1.59
N ALA A 84 5.21 5.41 -1.52
CA ALA A 84 4.37 5.60 -2.71
C ALA A 84 4.90 6.75 -3.59
N VAL A 85 5.24 7.90 -3.01
CA VAL A 85 5.82 9.03 -3.74
C VAL A 85 7.17 8.66 -4.37
N LYS A 86 8.05 7.97 -3.62
CA LYS A 86 9.35 7.51 -4.13
C LYS A 86 9.20 6.56 -5.32
N TRP A 87 8.31 5.57 -5.21
CA TRP A 87 8.07 4.56 -6.24
C TRP A 87 7.38 5.16 -7.48
N LEU A 88 6.37 6.01 -7.29
CA LEU A 88 5.69 6.70 -8.40
C LEU A 88 6.62 7.67 -9.14
N SER A 89 7.54 8.32 -8.43
CA SER A 89 8.56 9.18 -9.05
C SER A 89 9.56 8.36 -9.88
N SER A 90 9.98 7.19 -9.38
CA SER A 90 10.81 6.25 -10.16
C SER A 90 10.08 5.70 -11.40
N ALA A 91 8.78 5.42 -11.29
CA ALA A 91 7.97 4.98 -12.43
C ALA A 91 7.84 6.07 -13.52
N LYS A 92 7.74 7.34 -13.13
CA LYS A 92 7.77 8.47 -14.08
C LYS A 92 9.11 8.59 -14.81
N ALA A 93 10.23 8.37 -14.13
CA ALA A 93 11.56 8.43 -14.74
C ALA A 93 11.73 7.40 -15.88
N GLN A 94 11.15 6.21 -15.74
CA GLN A 94 11.15 5.15 -16.79
C GLN A 94 10.31 5.53 -18.02
N THR A 95 9.27 6.35 -17.85
CA THR A 95 8.42 6.81 -18.95
C THR A 95 9.12 7.88 -19.81
N GLY A 96 10.03 8.67 -19.23
CA GLY A 96 10.83 9.65 -19.96
C GLY A 96 11.81 9.02 -20.96
N GLY A 97 12.43 7.88 -20.61
CA GLY A 97 13.37 7.17 -21.49
C GLY A 97 12.70 6.57 -22.73
N LYS A 98 11.49 6.04 -22.61
CA LYS A 98 10.73 5.53 -23.78
C LYS A 98 10.30 6.65 -24.73
N ARG A 99 9.98 7.84 -24.20
CA ARG A 99 9.60 9.00 -25.04
C ARG A 99 10.81 9.58 -25.78
N LEU A 100 11.99 9.60 -25.15
CA LEU A 100 13.23 10.01 -25.80
C LEU A 100 13.63 9.02 -26.91
N PHE A 101 13.51 7.71 -26.67
CA PHE A 101 13.81 6.68 -27.67
C PHE A 101 12.85 6.70 -28.87
N LEU A 102 11.58 7.07 -28.66
CA LEU A 102 10.61 7.25 -29.76
C LEU A 102 10.86 8.53 -30.59
N LEU A 103 11.49 9.55 -30.01
CA LEU A 103 11.89 10.76 -30.76
C LEU A 103 13.19 10.54 -31.55
N ASP A 104 14.08 9.69 -31.06
CA ASP A 104 15.33 9.31 -31.75
C ASP A 104 15.05 8.42 -32.98
N ASN A 105 14.18 7.41 -32.84
CA ASN A 105 13.82 6.52 -33.95
C ASN A 105 12.88 7.16 -35.00
N GLY A 106 12.34 8.36 -34.74
CA GLY A 106 11.44 9.06 -35.67
C GLY A 106 12.12 10.04 -36.63
N SER A 107 13.45 10.24 -36.53
CA SER A 107 14.16 11.27 -37.30
C SER A 107 14.88 10.77 -38.56
N CYS A 108 14.83 9.48 -38.87
CA CYS A 108 15.47 8.87 -40.05
C CYS A 108 14.45 8.25 -41.03
N ASP A 109 13.40 8.99 -41.40
CA ASP A 109 12.56 8.68 -42.57
C ASP A 109 12.11 10.00 -43.20
N GLY A 110 13.02 10.63 -43.94
CA GLY A 110 12.81 11.97 -44.51
C GLY A 110 14.06 12.50 -45.18
N GLY A 111 14.54 11.79 -46.21
CA GLY A 111 15.64 12.22 -47.05
C GLY A 111 15.59 11.48 -48.38
N GLU A 112 15.25 12.25 -49.41
CA GLU A 112 15.22 11.91 -50.85
C GLU A 112 16.52 11.29 -51.37
#